data_AF-A0A397VSJ7-F1
#
_entry.id   AF-A0A397VSJ7-F1
#
_cell.length_a   1.000
_cell.length_b   1.000
_cell.length_c   1.000
_cell.angle_alpha   90.00
_cell.angle_beta   90.00
_cell.angle_gamma   90.00
#
_symmetry.space_group_name_H-M   'P 1'
#
loop_
_entity.id
_entity.type
_entity.pdbx_description
1 polymer ?
#
loop_
_entity_poly.entity_id
_entity_poly.type
_entity_poly.pdbx_seq_one_letter_code
_entity_poly.pdbx_strand_id
1 'polypeptide(L)'
;MQVAEHGDLQDYLYKNFDNMKWHDDKLLILSNIANGLRIIHENGFNHRNIHCRNILIGNNGMTYITDFGSSSNNKDSITQKICGSVPFIAPEALTENHFTPKSDIYSFGFIMWMISSGVIPYHYRKYDEDLKQSILLKGMRPPILKGTPSCFVKLMEQCWDIDPEKRPTSSKIYEIICSWYYFKDYKDFKECEITSLSQNIQDITQEIELVIKRNTAPKPPPSSKVVEHSSGKDSSYTTIGQIQT
;
A
#
# COMPACT_ATOMS: atom_id res chain seq x y z
N MET A 1 21.10 -20.45 17.95
CA MET A 1 20.50 -19.28 17.28
C MET A 1 21.02 -19.29 15.86
N GLN A 2 20.15 -19.48 14.87
CA GLN A 2 20.55 -19.32 13.46
C GLN A 2 20.94 -17.85 13.24
N VAL A 3 22.04 -17.60 12.53
CA VAL A 3 22.45 -16.25 12.17
C VAL A 3 21.62 -15.83 10.96
N ALA A 4 20.85 -14.76 11.10
CA ALA A 4 20.17 -14.11 9.98
C ALA A 4 21.17 -13.20 9.27
N GLU A 5 21.93 -13.75 8.33
CA GLU A 5 23.04 -13.04 7.66
C GLU A 5 22.57 -11.86 6.81
N HIS A 6 21.29 -11.86 6.39
CA HIS A 6 20.70 -10.77 5.61
C HIS A 6 19.94 -9.74 6.45
N GLY A 7 19.92 -9.89 7.78
CA GLY A 7 19.28 -8.97 8.70
C GLY A 7 17.75 -9.09 8.71
N ASP A 8 17.08 -7.97 9.02
CA ASP A 8 15.62 -7.91 9.06
C ASP A 8 15.00 -7.61 7.68
N LEU A 9 13.72 -7.93 7.50
CA LEU A 9 13.00 -7.79 6.23
C LEU A 9 13.03 -6.34 5.71
N GLN A 10 13.00 -5.33 6.58
CA GLN A 10 13.04 -3.94 6.13
C GLN A 10 14.36 -3.63 5.44
N ASP A 11 15.47 -3.97 6.09
CA ASP A 11 16.81 -3.76 5.54
C ASP A 11 17.05 -4.62 4.30
N TYR A 12 16.49 -5.83 4.27
CA TYR A 12 16.57 -6.71 3.10
C TYR A 12 15.87 -6.11 1.88
N LEU A 13 14.62 -5.64 2.03
CA LEU A 13 13.89 -5.01 0.93
C LEU A 13 14.61 -3.75 0.45
N TYR A 14 15.09 -2.91 1.37
CA TYR A 14 15.82 -1.68 1.00
C TYR A 14 17.02 -1.95 0.08
N LYS A 15 17.72 -3.08 0.27
CA LYS A 15 18.92 -3.43 -0.51
C LYS A 15 18.62 -4.17 -1.82
N ASN A 16 17.56 -4.97 -1.85
CA ASN A 16 17.38 -5.98 -2.91
C ASN A 16 16.11 -5.81 -3.75
N PHE A 17 15.17 -4.94 -3.36
CA PHE A 17 13.82 -4.90 -3.92
C PHE A 17 13.75 -4.81 -5.44
N ASP A 18 14.57 -3.97 -6.06
CA ASP A 18 14.55 -3.74 -7.52
C ASP A 18 14.86 -5.01 -8.35
N ASN A 19 15.55 -5.99 -7.75
CA ASN A 19 15.90 -7.25 -8.40
C ASN A 19 14.98 -8.41 -7.99
N MET A 20 14.06 -8.20 -7.05
CA MET A 20 13.21 -9.26 -6.53
C MET A 20 12.11 -9.63 -7.52
N LYS A 21 11.99 -10.93 -7.80
CA LYS A 21 10.92 -11.51 -8.60
C LYS A 21 9.79 -11.98 -7.71
N TRP A 22 8.59 -12.04 -8.28
CA TRP A 22 7.40 -12.50 -7.56
C TRP A 22 7.54 -13.93 -7.05
N HIS A 23 7.88 -14.86 -7.93
CA HIS A 23 7.98 -16.28 -7.57
C HIS A 23 9.19 -16.56 -6.68
N ASP A 24 10.38 -16.22 -7.18
CA ASP A 24 11.64 -16.69 -6.59
C ASP A 24 11.94 -16.03 -5.24
N ASP A 25 11.47 -14.79 -5.03
CA ASP A 25 11.80 -13.99 -3.85
C ASP A 25 10.56 -13.66 -2.99
N LYS A 26 9.59 -12.94 -3.57
CA LYS A 26 8.47 -12.37 -2.79
C LYS A 26 7.56 -13.46 -2.22
N LEU A 27 7.14 -14.42 -3.05
CA LEU A 27 6.27 -15.53 -2.65
C LEU A 27 7.00 -16.52 -1.74
N LEU A 28 8.30 -16.75 -1.94
CA LEU A 28 9.12 -17.57 -1.04
C LEU A 28 9.13 -16.99 0.38
N ILE A 29 9.47 -15.70 0.51
CA ILE A 29 9.49 -14.99 1.80
C ILE A 29 8.11 -15.06 2.46
N LEU A 30 7.05 -14.75 1.72
CA LEU A 30 5.68 -14.77 2.23
C LEU A 30 5.20 -16.17 2.64
N SER A 31 5.56 -17.21 1.88
CA SER A 31 5.23 -18.60 2.20
C SER A 31 5.86 -19.01 3.53
N ASN A 32 7.12 -18.64 3.74
CA ASN A 32 7.85 -18.91 4.98
C ASN A 32 7.21 -18.19 6.18
N ILE A 33 6.89 -16.90 6.04
CA ILE A 33 6.22 -16.13 7.09
C ILE A 33 4.83 -16.73 7.39
N ALA A 34 4.04 -17.03 6.36
CA ALA A 34 2.71 -17.61 6.51
C ALA A 34 2.76 -18.98 7.21
N ASN A 35 3.75 -19.82 6.89
CA ASN A 35 3.95 -21.10 7.57
C ASN A 35 4.30 -20.90 9.06
N GLY A 36 5.23 -19.99 9.35
CA GLY A 36 5.59 -19.66 10.72
C GLY A 36 4.38 -19.18 11.52
N LEU A 37 3.58 -18.29 10.94
CA LEU A 37 2.37 -17.77 11.57
C LEU A 37 1.30 -18.84 11.78
N ARG A 38 1.12 -19.73 10.80
CA ARG A 38 0.24 -20.91 10.92
C ARG A 38 0.67 -21.79 12.09
N ILE A 39 1.95 -22.12 12.21
CA ILE A 39 2.48 -22.94 13.30
C ILE A 39 2.22 -22.27 14.66
N ILE A 40 2.46 -20.96 14.78
CA ILE A 40 2.21 -20.21 16.02
C ILE A 40 0.73 -20.32 16.43
N HIS A 41 -0.19 -20.05 15.49
CA HIS A 41 -1.63 -20.07 15.74
C HIS A 41 -2.18 -21.47 16.01
N GLU A 42 -1.70 -22.49 15.31
CA GLU A 42 -2.09 -23.91 15.52
C GLU A 42 -1.65 -24.42 16.91
N ASN A 43 -0.56 -23.87 17.46
CA ASN A 43 -0.14 -24.13 18.83
C ASN A 43 -0.89 -23.28 19.87
N GLY A 44 -1.91 -22.51 19.44
CA GLY A 44 -2.77 -21.72 20.32
C GLY A 44 -2.17 -20.41 20.80
N PHE A 45 -1.08 -19.94 20.18
CA PHE A 45 -0.44 -18.66 20.52
C PHE A 45 -0.81 -17.56 19.53
N ASN A 46 -0.80 -16.31 20.03
CA ASN A 46 -0.80 -15.10 19.22
C ASN A 46 0.59 -14.45 19.35
N HIS A 47 1.19 -13.98 18.26
CA HIS A 47 2.53 -13.38 18.30
C HIS A 47 2.52 -11.95 18.84
N ARG A 48 1.54 -11.14 18.43
CA ARG A 48 1.25 -9.76 18.91
C ARG A 48 2.26 -8.68 18.56
N ASN A 49 3.33 -9.02 17.84
CA ASN A 49 4.39 -8.08 17.47
C ASN A 49 4.97 -8.41 16.07
N ILE A 50 4.09 -8.80 15.14
CA ILE A 50 4.48 -9.08 13.76
C ILE A 50 4.74 -7.74 13.05
N HIS A 51 5.98 -7.50 12.64
CA HIS A 51 6.35 -6.38 11.79
C HIS A 51 7.68 -6.67 11.08
N CYS A 52 8.04 -5.81 10.12
CA CYS A 52 9.21 -6.00 9.26
C CYS A 52 10.51 -6.27 10.01
N ARG A 53 10.77 -5.54 11.11
CA ARG A 53 11.97 -5.72 11.93
C ARG A 53 12.03 -7.00 12.75
N ASN A 54 10.89 -7.68 12.93
CA ASN A 54 10.80 -8.96 13.65
C ASN A 54 10.74 -10.15 12.68
N ILE A 55 10.93 -9.90 11.40
CA ILE A 55 11.07 -10.92 10.37
C ILE A 55 12.53 -10.91 9.93
N LEU A 56 13.22 -12.01 10.16
CA LEU A 56 14.62 -12.17 9.80
C LEU A 56 14.78 -12.98 8.51
N ILE A 57 15.72 -12.54 7.68
CA ILE A 57 16.08 -13.21 6.43
C ILE A 57 17.41 -13.94 6.63
N GLY A 58 17.36 -15.27 6.54
CA GLY A 58 18.52 -16.15 6.58
C GLY A 58 18.99 -16.55 5.18
N ASN A 59 19.94 -17.48 5.13
CA ASN A 59 20.51 -17.95 3.88
C ASN A 59 19.49 -18.74 3.04
N ASN A 60 19.70 -18.75 1.73
CA ASN A 60 18.88 -19.47 0.74
C ASN A 60 17.39 -19.07 0.76
N GLY A 61 17.08 -17.82 1.14
CA GLY A 61 15.72 -17.28 1.16
C GLY A 61 14.87 -17.72 2.36
N MET A 62 15.46 -18.44 3.32
CA MET A 62 14.75 -18.85 4.53
C MET A 62 14.35 -17.62 5.36
N THR A 63 13.08 -17.55 5.73
CA THR A 63 12.53 -16.41 6.50
C THR A 63 11.96 -16.88 7.84
N TYR A 64 12.24 -16.11 8.90
CA TYR A 64 11.87 -16.47 10.27
C TYR A 64 11.13 -15.35 10.98
N ILE A 65 10.03 -15.69 11.64
CA ILE A 65 9.36 -14.81 12.61
C ILE A 65 10.14 -14.90 13.93
N THR A 66 10.40 -13.75 14.56
CA THR A 66 11.21 -13.63 15.77
C THR A 66 10.57 -12.69 16.80
N ASP A 67 11.18 -12.58 17.97
CA ASP A 67 10.70 -11.74 19.09
C ASP A 67 9.34 -12.19 19.65
N PHE A 68 9.35 -13.41 20.21
CA PHE A 68 8.22 -14.01 20.91
C PHE A 68 8.01 -13.45 22.33
N GLY A 69 8.73 -12.39 22.74
CA GLY A 69 8.66 -11.83 24.09
C GLY A 69 7.28 -11.29 24.47
N SER A 70 6.45 -10.98 23.48
CA SER A 70 5.06 -10.53 23.64
C SER A 70 4.03 -11.61 23.32
N SER A 71 4.46 -12.82 22.94
CA SER A 71 3.55 -13.90 22.53
C SER A 71 2.79 -14.48 23.72
N SER A 72 1.54 -14.88 23.51
CA SER A 72 0.74 -15.50 24.57
C SER A 72 -0.39 -16.35 24.00
N ASN A 73 -0.78 -17.38 24.77
CA ASN A 73 -1.87 -18.29 24.48
C ASN A 73 -3.20 -17.90 25.15
N ASN A 74 -3.22 -16.81 25.93
CA ASN A 74 -4.43 -16.27 26.50
C ASN A 74 -5.24 -15.57 25.41
N LYS A 75 -6.38 -16.18 25.05
CA LYS A 75 -7.27 -15.74 23.97
C LYS A 75 -7.81 -14.31 24.16
N ASP A 76 -7.88 -13.84 25.41
CA ASP A 76 -8.44 -12.53 25.79
C ASP A 76 -7.52 -11.71 26.70
N SER A 77 -6.19 -11.84 26.58
CA SER A 77 -5.33 -11.03 27.46
C SER A 77 -5.31 -9.57 27.00
N ILE A 78 -5.90 -8.71 27.81
CA ILE A 78 -5.73 -7.26 27.74
C ILE A 78 -4.30 -6.95 28.24
N THR A 79 -3.38 -6.63 27.34
CA THR A 79 -2.01 -6.24 27.71
C THR A 79 -1.91 -4.71 27.81
N GLN A 80 -1.34 -4.17 28.90
CA GLN A 80 -1.22 -2.72 29.09
C GLN A 80 -0.14 -2.05 28.24
N LYS A 81 0.63 -2.81 27.45
CA LYS A 81 1.76 -2.31 26.68
C LYS A 81 1.51 -2.51 25.18
N ILE A 82 1.24 -1.42 24.48
CA ILE A 82 1.26 -1.38 23.01
C ILE A 82 2.69 -1.74 22.58
N CYS A 83 2.85 -2.89 21.95
CA CYS A 83 4.12 -3.36 21.40
C CYS A 83 3.93 -3.40 19.88
N GLY A 84 4.72 -2.61 19.14
CA GLY A 84 4.73 -2.61 17.68
C GLY A 84 4.82 -1.22 17.05
N SER A 85 5.27 -1.20 15.80
CA SER A 85 5.22 -0.02 14.95
C SER A 85 3.78 0.22 14.50
N VAL A 86 3.22 1.39 14.82
CA VAL A 86 1.81 1.81 14.62
C VAL A 86 1.10 1.23 13.39
N PRO A 87 1.66 1.22 12.16
CA PRO A 87 0.94 0.70 11.00
C PRO A 87 0.63 -0.80 11.04
N PHE A 88 1.37 -1.60 11.80
CA PHE A 88 1.19 -3.06 11.83
C PHE A 88 0.19 -3.50 12.90
N ILE A 89 -0.26 -2.60 13.79
CA ILE A 89 -1.15 -2.95 14.90
C ILE A 89 -2.59 -2.89 14.42
N ALA A 90 -3.32 -3.99 14.63
CA ALA A 90 -4.73 -4.08 14.26
C ALA A 90 -5.59 -3.06 15.03
N PRO A 91 -6.68 -2.53 14.44
CA PRO A 91 -7.51 -1.53 15.10
C PRO A 91 -8.00 -1.96 16.47
N GLU A 92 -8.51 -3.19 16.60
CA GLU A 92 -9.02 -3.74 17.86
C GLU A 92 -7.91 -3.92 18.91
N ALA A 93 -6.70 -4.25 18.48
CA ALA A 93 -5.55 -4.36 19.37
C ALA A 93 -5.06 -2.98 19.84
N LEU A 94 -5.25 -1.94 19.03
CA LEU A 94 -4.82 -0.58 19.36
C LEU A 94 -5.83 0.16 20.26
N THR A 95 -7.12 -0.11 20.10
CA THR A 95 -8.20 0.54 20.87
C THR A 95 -8.52 -0.17 22.18
N GLU A 96 -8.55 -1.50 22.17
CA GLU A 96 -9.04 -2.30 23.31
C GLU A 96 -7.94 -3.16 23.94
N ASN A 97 -6.70 -3.09 23.44
CA ASN A 97 -5.61 -4.03 23.77
C ASN A 97 -6.05 -5.50 23.61
N HIS A 98 -6.99 -5.76 22.70
CA HIS A 98 -7.56 -7.07 22.47
C HIS A 98 -6.78 -7.77 21.34
N PHE A 99 -5.80 -8.59 21.72
CA PHE A 99 -4.93 -9.28 20.77
C PHE A 99 -5.41 -10.70 20.46
N THR A 100 -5.81 -10.93 19.22
CA THR A 100 -6.28 -12.24 18.72
C THR A 100 -5.36 -12.76 17.61
N PRO A 101 -5.51 -14.03 17.18
CA PRO A 101 -4.86 -14.50 15.95
C PRO A 101 -5.17 -13.59 14.75
N LYS A 102 -6.39 -13.01 14.68
CA LYS A 102 -6.81 -12.08 13.61
C LYS A 102 -6.04 -10.77 13.64
N SER A 103 -5.55 -10.35 14.80
CA SER A 103 -4.69 -9.17 14.92
C SER A 103 -3.32 -9.41 14.29
N ASP A 104 -2.75 -10.61 14.42
CA ASP A 104 -1.51 -10.96 13.70
C ASP A 104 -1.74 -11.04 12.18
N ILE A 105 -2.93 -11.48 11.74
CA ILE A 105 -3.30 -11.51 10.31
C ILE A 105 -3.33 -10.09 9.73
N TYR A 106 -3.83 -9.11 10.49
CA TYR A 106 -3.78 -7.71 10.09
C TYR A 106 -2.35 -7.24 9.84
N SER A 107 -1.44 -7.53 10.78
CA SER A 107 -0.02 -7.21 10.65
C SER A 107 0.59 -7.87 9.41
N PHE A 108 0.22 -9.13 9.14
CA PHE A 108 0.65 -9.85 7.95
C PHE A 108 0.18 -9.17 6.65
N GLY A 109 -1.02 -8.58 6.61
CA GLY A 109 -1.48 -7.78 5.48
C GLY A 109 -0.56 -6.59 5.15
N PHE A 110 -0.06 -5.89 6.17
CA PHE A 110 0.94 -4.84 5.97
C PHE A 110 2.31 -5.36 5.52
N ILE A 111 2.70 -6.56 5.94
CA ILE A 111 3.90 -7.24 5.42
C ILE A 111 3.74 -7.58 3.94
N MET A 112 2.58 -8.11 3.53
CA MET A 112 2.26 -8.34 2.12
C MET A 112 2.39 -7.06 1.29
N TRP A 113 1.84 -5.94 1.79
CA TRP A 113 1.95 -4.65 1.12
C TRP A 113 3.40 -4.14 1.04
N MET A 114 4.18 -4.31 2.11
CA MET A 114 5.58 -3.90 2.12
C MET A 114 6.40 -4.72 1.12
N ILE A 115 6.15 -6.03 0.99
CA ILE A 115 6.82 -6.91 0.02
C ILE A 115 6.38 -6.60 -1.42
N SER A 116 5.14 -6.18 -1.64
CA SER A 116 4.68 -5.81 -2.99
C SER A 116 5.26 -4.47 -3.45
N SER A 117 5.36 -3.49 -2.55
CA SER A 117 5.76 -2.11 -2.84
C SER A 117 7.25 -1.81 -2.62
N GLY A 118 7.93 -2.54 -1.75
CA GLY A 118 9.32 -2.27 -1.33
C GLY A 118 9.46 -1.10 -0.36
N VAL A 119 8.34 -0.55 0.11
CA VAL A 119 8.27 0.73 0.80
C VAL A 119 7.76 0.55 2.23
N ILE A 120 8.29 1.34 3.17
CA ILE A 120 7.78 1.36 4.55
C ILE A 120 6.38 2.00 4.57
N PRO A 121 5.35 1.36 5.17
CA PRO A 121 4.00 1.90 5.23
C PRO A 121 3.97 3.33 5.81
N TYR A 122 3.36 4.25 5.06
CA TYR A 122 3.22 5.67 5.43
C TYR A 122 4.54 6.45 5.62
N HIS A 123 5.66 6.02 5.01
CA HIS A 123 6.94 6.75 5.10
C HIS A 123 6.87 8.23 4.66
N TYR A 124 5.84 8.61 3.89
CA TYR A 124 5.58 9.97 3.40
C TYR A 124 4.81 10.85 4.41
N ARG A 125 4.48 10.33 5.61
CA ARG A 125 3.81 11.08 6.69
C ARG A 125 4.51 10.90 8.01
N LYS A 126 4.31 11.86 8.90
CA LYS A 126 4.67 11.72 10.31
C LYS A 126 3.74 10.69 10.96
N TYR A 127 4.30 9.84 11.81
CA TYR A 127 3.50 8.97 12.68
C TYR A 127 2.96 9.80 13.85
N ASP A 128 1.80 10.40 13.67
CA ASP A 128 1.09 11.19 14.67
C ASP A 128 -0.31 10.63 14.96
N GLU A 129 -1.00 11.25 15.94
CA GLU A 129 -2.34 10.82 16.34
C GLU A 129 -3.34 10.98 15.18
N ASP A 130 -3.13 11.91 14.26
CA ASP A 130 -3.99 12.11 13.09
C ASP A 130 -3.90 10.94 12.11
N LEU A 131 -2.69 10.45 11.83
CA LEU A 131 -2.51 9.24 11.03
C LEU A 131 -3.13 8.03 11.72
N LYS A 132 -2.91 7.87 13.03
CA LYS A 132 -3.50 6.80 13.82
C LYS A 132 -5.04 6.84 13.75
N GLN A 133 -5.65 8.00 13.95
CA GLN A 133 -7.09 8.19 13.83
C GLN A 133 -7.59 7.93 12.40
N SER A 134 -6.81 8.31 11.38
CA SER A 134 -7.17 8.04 9.99
C SER A 134 -7.17 6.54 9.67
N ILE A 135 -6.21 5.79 10.20
CA ILE A 135 -6.16 4.33 10.06
C ILE A 135 -7.33 3.67 10.80
N LEU A 136 -7.57 4.08 12.05
CA LEU A 136 -8.57 3.50 12.96
C LEU A 136 -10.00 3.84 12.55
N LEU A 137 -10.33 5.12 12.36
CA LEU A 137 -11.70 5.58 12.18
C LEU A 137 -12.12 5.66 10.71
N LYS A 138 -11.17 5.92 9.81
CA LYS A 138 -11.46 6.12 8.38
C LYS A 138 -11.02 4.94 7.52
N GLY A 139 -10.44 3.90 8.12
CA GLY A 139 -9.94 2.73 7.39
C GLY A 139 -8.85 3.08 6.38
N MET A 140 -8.07 4.15 6.60
CA MET A 140 -7.02 4.56 5.67
C MET A 140 -6.01 3.42 5.47
N ARG A 141 -5.64 3.16 4.22
CA ARG A 141 -4.62 2.20 3.81
C ARG A 141 -3.63 2.86 2.85
N PRO A 142 -2.38 2.37 2.77
CA PRO A 142 -1.43 2.86 1.79
C PRO A 142 -1.93 2.57 0.35
N PRO A 143 -1.52 3.37 -0.65
CA PRO A 143 -1.91 3.12 -2.03
C PRO A 143 -1.32 1.79 -2.54
N ILE A 144 -2.08 1.08 -3.35
CA ILE A 144 -1.63 -0.17 -3.98
C ILE A 144 -0.89 0.18 -5.26
N LEU A 145 0.33 -0.34 -5.42
CA LEU A 145 1.14 -0.09 -6.60
C LEU A 145 0.50 -0.72 -7.84
N LYS A 146 0.27 0.07 -8.89
CA LYS A 146 -0.23 -0.44 -10.18
C LYS A 146 0.72 -1.53 -10.69
N GLY A 147 0.16 -2.59 -11.27
CA GLY A 147 0.92 -3.77 -11.69
C GLY A 147 1.10 -4.85 -10.62
N THR A 148 0.67 -4.63 -9.37
CA THR A 148 0.59 -5.70 -8.37
C THR A 148 -0.43 -6.77 -8.82
N PRO A 149 -0.12 -8.08 -8.75
CA PRO A 149 -1.05 -9.14 -9.15
C PRO A 149 -2.39 -9.03 -8.40
N SER A 150 -3.51 -9.05 -9.14
CA SER A 150 -4.83 -8.79 -8.55
C SER A 150 -5.25 -9.84 -7.51
N CYS A 151 -4.87 -11.11 -7.70
CA CYS A 151 -5.09 -12.17 -6.71
C CYS A 151 -4.35 -11.89 -5.38
N PHE A 152 -3.13 -11.35 -5.48
CA PHE A 152 -2.33 -10.92 -4.33
C PHE A 152 -3.02 -9.77 -3.60
N VAL A 153 -3.47 -8.76 -4.35
CA VAL A 153 -4.20 -7.60 -3.81
C VAL A 153 -5.43 -8.04 -3.02
N LYS A 154 -6.24 -8.94 -3.57
CA LYS A 154 -7.45 -9.45 -2.90
C LYS A 154 -7.13 -10.11 -1.55
N LEU A 155 -6.11 -10.97 -1.50
CA LEU A 155 -5.72 -11.62 -0.24
C LEU A 155 -5.15 -10.60 0.77
N MET A 156 -4.27 -9.71 0.31
CA MET A 156 -3.70 -8.63 1.12
C MET A 156 -4.80 -7.76 1.73
N GLU A 157 -5.81 -7.41 0.94
CA GLU A 157 -6.94 -6.61 1.38
C GLU A 157 -7.83 -7.31 2.40
N GLN A 158 -8.04 -8.61 2.24
CA GLN A 158 -8.73 -9.42 3.24
C GLN A 158 -7.94 -9.49 4.55
N CYS A 159 -6.61 -9.60 4.50
CA CYS A 159 -5.77 -9.68 5.70
C CYS A 159 -5.85 -8.43 6.57
N TRP A 160 -5.86 -7.23 5.97
CA TRP A 160 -5.91 -5.96 6.71
C TRP A 160 -7.31 -5.33 6.81
N ASP A 161 -8.37 -6.13 6.64
CA ASP A 161 -9.76 -5.67 6.78
C ASP A 161 -9.96 -5.07 8.18
N ILE A 162 -10.79 -4.03 8.28
CA ILE A 162 -11.11 -3.40 9.56
C ILE A 162 -11.84 -4.37 10.48
N ASP A 163 -12.71 -5.22 9.92
CA ASP A 163 -13.46 -6.24 10.62
C ASP A 163 -12.60 -7.51 10.78
N PRO A 164 -12.21 -7.89 12.01
CA PRO A 164 -11.38 -9.08 12.26
C PRO A 164 -12.01 -10.38 11.73
N GLU A 165 -13.33 -10.46 11.66
CA GLU A 165 -14.04 -11.67 11.23
C GLU A 165 -13.94 -11.91 9.71
N LYS A 166 -13.72 -10.85 8.93
CA LYS A 166 -13.50 -10.95 7.48
C LYS A 166 -12.09 -11.39 7.13
N ARG A 167 -11.15 -11.30 8.07
CA ARG A 167 -9.76 -11.69 7.85
C ARG A 167 -9.68 -13.23 7.77
N PRO A 168 -8.88 -13.80 6.87
CA PRO A 168 -8.71 -15.26 6.79
C PRO A 168 -7.98 -15.82 8.02
N THR A 169 -7.91 -17.15 8.14
CA THR A 169 -7.03 -17.81 9.13
C THR A 169 -5.61 -17.92 8.60
N SER A 170 -4.62 -18.05 9.47
CA SER A 170 -3.22 -18.29 9.06
C SER A 170 -3.06 -19.57 8.24
N SER A 171 -3.80 -20.64 8.57
CA SER A 171 -3.85 -21.85 7.75
C SER A 171 -4.36 -21.56 6.34
N LYS A 172 -5.44 -20.77 6.20
CA LYS A 172 -5.98 -20.42 4.88
C LYS A 172 -5.02 -19.56 4.05
N ILE A 173 -4.35 -18.60 4.70
CA ILE A 173 -3.33 -17.77 4.06
C ILE A 173 -2.17 -18.64 3.56
N TYR A 174 -1.66 -19.52 4.42
CA TYR A 174 -0.57 -20.43 4.07
C TYR A 174 -0.96 -21.32 2.89
N GLU A 175 -2.16 -21.90 2.88
CA GLU A 175 -2.67 -22.69 1.75
C GLU A 175 -2.65 -21.91 0.43
N ILE A 176 -3.18 -20.68 0.42
CA ILE A 176 -3.25 -19.84 -0.78
C ILE A 176 -1.84 -19.48 -1.28
N ILE A 177 -0.97 -19.02 -0.38
CA ILE A 177 0.38 -18.58 -0.78
C ILE A 177 1.23 -19.78 -1.22
N CYS A 178 1.09 -20.94 -0.57
CA CYS A 178 1.75 -22.16 -1.02
C CYS A 178 1.21 -22.68 -2.34
N SER A 179 -0.07 -22.48 -2.67
CA SER A 179 -0.60 -22.87 -3.98
C SER A 179 -0.01 -22.00 -5.10
N TRP A 180 0.21 -20.71 -4.83
CA TRP A 180 0.91 -19.78 -5.72
C TRP A 180 2.39 -20.11 -5.88
N TYR A 181 3.06 -20.59 -4.84
CA TYR A 181 4.50 -20.85 -4.86
C TYR A 181 4.88 -22.26 -5.34
N TYR A 182 4.26 -23.32 -4.82
CA TYR A 182 4.84 -24.67 -4.97
C TYR A 182 4.18 -25.58 -6.02
N PHE A 183 2.85 -25.59 -6.20
CA PHE A 183 2.26 -26.84 -6.74
C PHE A 183 1.02 -26.77 -7.65
N LYS A 184 0.24 -25.69 -7.76
CA LYS A 184 -0.99 -25.74 -8.61
C LYS A 184 -1.38 -24.46 -9.34
N ASP A 185 -1.22 -23.30 -8.71
CA ASP A 185 -1.80 -22.05 -9.21
C ASP A 185 -0.74 -21.03 -9.61
N TYR A 186 0.56 -21.41 -9.69
CA TYR A 186 1.58 -20.46 -10.13
C TYR A 186 1.27 -19.93 -11.54
N LYS A 187 0.66 -20.74 -12.40
CA LYS A 187 0.19 -20.30 -13.72
C LYS A 187 -0.87 -19.20 -13.59
N ASP A 188 -1.87 -19.39 -12.71
CA ASP A 188 -2.95 -18.42 -12.48
C ASP A 188 -2.44 -17.15 -11.79
N PHE A 189 -1.50 -17.30 -10.85
CA PHE A 189 -0.80 -16.16 -10.24
C PHE A 189 -0.02 -15.37 -11.28
N LYS A 190 0.75 -16.06 -12.13
CA LYS A 190 1.52 -15.46 -13.22
C LYS A 190 0.62 -14.82 -14.26
N GLU A 191 -0.54 -15.39 -14.54
CA GLU A 191 -1.56 -14.79 -15.39
C GLU A 191 -2.14 -13.51 -14.75
N CYS A 192 -2.42 -13.53 -13.45
CA CYS A 192 -2.81 -12.33 -12.70
C CYS A 192 -1.71 -11.25 -12.74
N GLU A 193 -0.44 -11.63 -12.60
CA GLU A 193 0.72 -10.74 -12.71
C GLU A 193 0.80 -10.09 -14.09
N ILE A 194 0.76 -10.90 -15.16
CA ILE A 194 0.80 -10.42 -16.56
C ILE A 194 -0.39 -9.51 -16.86
N THR A 195 -1.59 -9.87 -16.40
CA THR A 195 -2.81 -9.08 -16.59
C THR A 195 -2.72 -7.74 -15.88
N SER A 196 -2.28 -7.74 -14.61
CA SER A 196 -2.08 -6.50 -13.84
C SER A 196 -1.04 -5.58 -14.48
N LEU A 197 0.06 -6.12 -14.99
CA LEU A 197 1.09 -5.34 -15.70
C LEU A 197 0.56 -4.77 -17.01
N SER A 198 -0.18 -5.58 -17.79
CA SER A 198 -0.77 -5.15 -19.06
C SER A 198 -1.77 -4.03 -18.85
N GLN A 199 -2.62 -4.12 -17.82
CA GLN A 199 -3.56 -3.06 -17.46
C GLN A 199 -2.81 -1.78 -17.06
N ASN A 200 -1.75 -1.88 -16.26
CA ASN A 200 -0.94 -0.71 -15.90
C ASN A 200 -0.33 -0.01 -17.12
N ILE A 201 0.19 -0.77 -18.09
CA ILE A 201 0.71 -0.22 -19.35
C ILE A 201 -0.41 0.50 -20.13
N GLN A 202 -1.60 -0.09 -20.20
CA GLN A 202 -2.75 0.55 -20.87
C GLN A 202 -3.14 1.87 -20.18
N ASP A 203 -3.22 1.88 -18.85
CA ASP A 203 -3.56 3.09 -18.08
C ASP A 203 -2.52 4.21 -18.33
N ILE A 204 -1.23 3.87 -18.28
CA ILE A 204 -0.13 4.83 -18.57
C ILE A 204 -0.24 5.36 -20.00
N THR A 205 -0.53 4.47 -20.96
CA THR A 205 -0.68 4.86 -22.38
C THR A 205 -1.83 5.84 -22.55
N GLN A 206 -2.98 5.59 -21.92
CA GLN A 206 -4.12 6.51 -21.93
C GLN A 206 -3.81 7.85 -21.27
N GLU A 207 -3.11 7.85 -20.13
CA GLU A 207 -2.67 9.08 -19.46
C GLU A 207 -1.75 9.92 -20.38
N ILE A 208 -0.80 9.28 -21.08
CA ILE A 208 0.08 9.94 -22.06
C ILE A 208 -0.72 10.54 -23.22
N GLU A 209 -1.66 9.79 -23.80
CA GLU A 209 -2.52 10.27 -24.89
C GLU A 209 -3.33 11.51 -24.48
N LEU A 210 -3.87 11.53 -23.25
CA LEU A 210 -4.58 12.67 -22.71
C LEU A 210 -3.68 13.90 -22.57
N VAL A 211 -2.43 13.72 -22.13
CA VAL A 211 -1.44 14.80 -22.03
C VAL A 211 -1.08 15.34 -23.42
N ILE A 212 -0.84 14.46 -24.39
CA ILE A 212 -0.57 14.87 -25.78
C ILE A 212 -1.74 15.68 -26.32
N LYS A 213 -2.98 15.19 -26.18
CA LYS A 213 -4.19 15.88 -26.67
C LYS A 213 -4.37 17.27 -26.05
N ARG A 214 -4.04 17.44 -24.76
CA ARG A 214 -4.07 18.76 -24.09
C ARG A 214 -3.04 19.72 -24.68
N ASN A 215 -1.85 19.22 -25.03
CA ASN A 215 -0.76 20.04 -25.55
C ASN A 215 -0.88 20.34 -27.05
N THR A 216 -1.59 19.50 -27.82
CA THR A 216 -1.84 19.70 -29.26
C THR A 216 -3.18 20.39 -29.55
N ALA A 217 -3.97 20.72 -28.52
CA ALA A 217 -5.24 21.43 -28.70
C ALA A 217 -4.99 22.83 -29.29
N PRO A 218 -5.72 23.24 -30.34
CA PRO A 218 -5.54 24.55 -30.95
C PRO A 218 -5.84 25.65 -29.92
N LYS A 219 -4.98 26.67 -29.86
CA LYS A 219 -5.21 27.84 -28.99
C LYS A 219 -6.57 28.46 -29.35
N PRO A 220 -7.38 28.85 -28.36
CA PRO A 220 -8.62 29.55 -28.64
C PRO A 220 -8.31 30.79 -29.49
N PRO A 221 -9.17 31.11 -30.48
CA PRO A 221 -8.96 32.29 -31.30
C PRO A 221 -8.89 33.52 -30.39
N PRO A 222 -8.00 34.48 -30.69
CA PRO A 222 -7.90 35.70 -29.88
C PRO A 222 -9.27 36.37 -29.82
N SER A 223 -9.77 36.62 -28.60
CA SER A 223 -11.02 37.32 -28.38
C SER A 223 -10.95 38.66 -29.11
N SER A 224 -11.78 38.82 -30.14
CA SER A 224 -11.95 40.09 -30.84
C SER A 224 -12.38 41.12 -29.80
N LYS A 225 -11.49 42.06 -29.50
CA LYS A 225 -11.87 43.27 -28.75
C LYS A 225 -12.99 43.93 -29.54
N VAL A 226 -14.18 43.96 -28.97
CA VAL A 226 -15.29 44.77 -29.49
C VAL A 226 -14.81 46.21 -29.43
N VAL A 227 -14.53 46.78 -30.61
CA VAL A 227 -14.32 48.22 -30.76
C VAL A 227 -15.71 48.85 -30.70
N GLU A 228 -16.12 49.32 -29.54
CA GLU A 228 -17.31 50.16 -29.40
C GLU A 228 -17.13 51.41 -30.28
N HIS A 229 -17.87 51.46 -31.39
CA HIS A 229 -18.06 52.69 -32.15
C HIS A 229 -19.14 53.51 -31.46
N SER A 230 -18.73 54.53 -30.71
CA SER A 230 -19.62 55.56 -30.20
C SER A 230 -20.14 56.42 -31.36
N SER A 231 -21.41 56.22 -31.74
CA SER A 231 -22.14 57.10 -32.64
C SER A 231 -22.84 58.20 -31.82
N GLY A 232 -22.26 59.40 -31.81
CA GLY A 232 -22.81 60.58 -31.13
C GLY A 232 -22.81 61.77 -32.08
N LYS A 233 -24.01 62.11 -32.54
CA LYS A 233 -24.37 63.16 -33.52
C LYS A 233 -23.71 64.52 -33.29
N ASP A 234 -23.24 65.11 -34.39
CA ASP A 234 -23.00 66.55 -34.53
C ASP A 234 -24.31 67.34 -34.37
N SER A 235 -24.28 68.34 -33.48
CA SER A 235 -25.17 69.49 -33.50
C SER A 235 -24.36 70.78 -33.42
N SER A 236 -24.20 71.41 -34.58
CA SER A 236 -24.36 72.85 -34.82
C SER A 236 -23.42 73.90 -34.19
N TYR A 237 -22.98 74.79 -35.09
CA TYR A 237 -22.58 76.21 -34.95
C TYR A 237 -21.09 76.58 -34.69
N THR A 238 -20.45 77.04 -35.77
CA THR A 238 -19.98 78.43 -35.98
C THR A 238 -18.86 79.01 -35.08
N THR A 239 -17.64 78.93 -35.62
CA THR A 239 -16.69 80.03 -35.92
C THR A 239 -15.81 80.73 -34.83
N ILE A 240 -14.56 80.94 -35.24
CA ILE A 240 -13.54 81.99 -34.94
C ILE A 240 -12.58 81.80 -33.75
N GLY A 241 -11.28 81.92 -34.05
CA GLY A 241 -10.27 82.59 -33.22
C GLY A 241 -9.15 81.68 -32.71
N GLN A 242 -7.99 81.65 -33.38
CA GLN A 242 -6.76 82.41 -33.04
C GLN A 242 -6.12 82.01 -31.69
N ILE A 243 -4.95 81.33 -31.72
CA ILE A 243 -3.58 81.85 -31.52
C ILE A 243 -3.09 81.65 -30.05
N GLN A 244 -1.90 81.05 -29.93
CA GLN A 244 -0.81 81.15 -28.91
C GLN A 244 -1.22 81.55 -27.47
N THR A 245 -0.82 80.86 -26.41
CA THR A 245 0.52 80.39 -26.00
C THR A 245 0.34 79.40 -24.86
#